data_AF-A0AA39D7Q7-F1
#
_entry.id   AF-A0AA39D7Q7-F1
#
_cell.length_a   1.000
_cell.length_b   1.000
_cell.length_c   1.000
_cell.angle_alpha   90.00
_cell.angle_beta   90.00
_cell.angle_gamma   90.00
#
_symmetry.space_group_name_H-M   'P 1'
#
loop_
_entity.id
_entity.type
_entity.pdbx_description
1 polymer ?
#
loop_
_entity_poly.entity_id
_entity_poly.type
_entity_poly.pdbx_seq_one_letter_code
_entity_poly.pdbx_strand_id
1 'polypeptide(L)' 'MVTCYPSTPLKKALHVGCFLFGATLMCIGGYLSFANVERQQALIKARNDFVRERLKRRSGK' A
#
# COMPACT_ATOMS: atom_id res chain seq x y z
N MET A 1 -5.81 -19.72 -30.82
CA MET A 1 -4.52 -19.17 -31.31
C MET A 1 -3.51 -20.31 -31.34
N VAL A 2 -3.11 -20.77 -32.53
CA VAL A 2 -2.00 -21.71 -32.70
C VAL A 2 -0.71 -20.90 -32.62
N THR A 3 0.06 -21.07 -31.55
CA THR A 3 1.36 -20.41 -31.38
C THR A 3 2.43 -21.25 -32.05
N CYS A 4 3.21 -20.68 -32.97
CA CYS A 4 4.31 -21.40 -33.66
C CYS A 4 5.39 -21.95 -32.71
N TYR A 5 5.46 -21.46 -31.47
CA TYR A 5 6.36 -21.95 -30.43
C TYR A 5 5.54 -22.43 -29.23
N PRO A 6 5.37 -23.75 -29.02
CA PRO A 6 4.68 -24.25 -27.83
C PRO A 6 5.51 -23.91 -26.58
N SER A 7 4.94 -23.12 -25.68
CA SER A 7 5.56 -22.85 -24.38
C SER A 7 5.50 -24.12 -23.53
N THR A 8 6.67 -24.61 -23.10
CA THR A 8 6.77 -25.81 -22.27
C THR A 8 6.01 -25.61 -20.95
N PRO A 9 5.37 -26.65 -20.39
CA PRO A 9 4.59 -26.54 -19.16
C PRO A 9 5.41 -25.93 -18.01
N LEU A 10 6.71 -26.21 -17.97
CA LEU A 10 7.65 -25.62 -17.02
C LEU A 10 7.75 -24.09 -17.14
N LYS A 11 7.82 -23.55 -18.37
CA LYS A 11 7.88 -22.10 -18.60
C LYS A 11 6.61 -21.43 -18.12
N LYS A 12 5.45 -22.05 -18.36
CA LYS A 12 4.16 -21.55 -17.87
C LYS A 12 4.10 -21.54 -16.33
N ALA A 13 4.54 -22.62 -15.70
CA ALA A 13 4.61 -22.71 -14.24
C ALA A 13 5.54 -21.65 -13.64
N LEU A 14 6.70 -21.40 -14.28
CA LEU A 14 7.64 -20.37 -13.84
C LEU A 14 7.04 -18.96 -13.91
N HIS A 15 6.34 -18.63 -15.00
CA HIS A 15 5.67 -17.34 -15.13
C HIS A 15 4.59 -17.14 -14.06
N VAL A 16 3.76 -18.17 -13.82
CA VAL A 16 2.74 -18.13 -12.76
C VAL A 16 3.40 -17.99 -11.38
N GLY A 17 4.46 -18.75 -11.11
CA GLY A 17 5.20 -18.67 -9.86
C GLY A 17 5.79 -17.29 -9.61
N CYS A 18 6.43 -16.69 -10.63
CA CYS A 18 6.98 -15.33 -10.55
C CYS A 18 5.88 -14.29 -10.27
N PHE A 19 4.74 -14.43 -10.94
CA PHE A 19 3.60 -13.53 -10.73
C PHE A 19 3.03 -13.65 -9.31
N LEU A 20 2.81 -14.87 -8.82
CA LEU A 20 2.32 -15.12 -7.47
C LEU A 20 3.31 -14.62 -6.41
N PHE A 21 4.61 -14.81 -6.64
CA PHE A 21 5.65 -14.29 -5.75
C PHE A 21 5.61 -12.77 -5.68
N GLY A 22 5.54 -12.09 -6.83
CA GLY A 22 5.40 -10.64 -6.89
C GLY A 22 4.12 -10.13 -6.19
N ALA A 23 2.99 -10.78 -6.44
CA ALA A 23 1.72 -10.46 -5.79
C ALA A 23 1.82 -10.59 -4.26
N THR A 24 2.47 -11.65 -3.77
CA THR A 24 2.69 -11.89 -2.34
C THR A 24 3.52 -10.76 -1.72
N LEU A 25 4.62 -10.37 -2.37
CA LEU A 25 5.44 -9.24 -1.92
C LEU A 25 4.66 -7.93 -1.88
N MET A 26 3.83 -7.65 -2.90
CA MET A 26 2.99 -6.45 -2.91
C MET A 26 1.96 -6.45 -1.77
N CYS A 27 1.32 -7.59 -1.48
CA CYS A 27 0.37 -7.70 -0.38
C CYS A 27 1.05 -7.49 0.98
N ILE A 28 2.20 -8.12 1.21
CA ILE A 28 2.98 -7.95 2.46
C ILE A 28 3.43 -6.51 2.62
N GLY A 29 3.98 -5.90 1.56
CA GLY A 29 4.39 -4.50 1.56
C GLY A 29 3.22 -3.55 1.82
N GLY A 30 2.07 -3.80 1.20
CA GLY A 30 0.84 -3.05 1.44
C GLY A 30 0.37 -3.14 2.89
N TYR A 31 0.31 -4.35 3.45
CA TYR A 31 -0.06 -4.57 4.85
C TYR A 31 0.85 -3.82 5.82
N LEU A 32 2.17 -3.95 5.64
CA LEU A 32 3.16 -3.23 6.45
C LEU A 32 3.07 -1.72 6.28
N SER A 33 2.76 -1.23 5.07
CA SER A 33 2.54 0.19 4.82
C SER A 33 1.37 0.70 5.64
N PHE A 34 0.21 0.05 5.59
CA PHE A 34 -0.96 0.45 6.38
C PHE A 34 -0.69 0.42 7.89
N ALA A 35 -0.04 -0.63 8.40
CA ALA A 35 0.30 -0.73 9.83
C ALA A 35 1.20 0.41 10.32
N ASN A 36 2.07 0.96 9.46
CA ASN A 36 2.99 2.03 9.85
C ASN A 36 2.47 3.45 9.55
N VAL A 37 1.54 3.58 8.61
CA VAL A 37 0.90 4.86 8.23
C VAL A 37 0.07 5.42 9.38
N GLU A 38 -0.55 4.58 10.20
CA GLU A 38 -1.40 5.01 11.33
C GLU A 38 -0.68 5.95 12.29
N ARG A 39 0.59 5.67 12.62
CA ARG A 39 1.37 6.52 13.53
C ARG A 39 1.64 7.90 12.93
N GLN A 40 1.97 7.95 11.64
CA GLN A 40 2.22 9.21 10.94
C GLN A 40 0.93 10.03 10.83
N GLN A 41 -0.20 9.37 10.56
CA GLN A 41 -1.51 10.02 10.53
C GLN A 41 -1.92 10.55 11.91
N ALA A 42 -1.67 9.82 12.99
CA ALA A 42 -2.00 10.24 14.35
C ALA A 42 -1.27 11.53 14.75
N LEU A 43 0.02 11.65 14.41
CA LEU A 43 0.81 12.86 14.69
C LEU A 43 0.33 14.06 13.86
N ILE A 44 0.05 13.85 12.58
CA ILE A 44 -0.47 14.91 11.69
C ILE A 44 -1.84 15.37 12.20
N LYS A 45 -2.70 14.43 12.62
CA LYS A 45 -4.02 14.72 13.17
C LYS A 45 -3.90 15.52 14.48
N ALA A 46 -3.06 15.09 15.42
CA ALA A 46 -2.82 15.81 16.67
C ALA A 46 -2.33 17.26 16.42
N ARG A 47 -1.42 17.45 15.45
CA ARG A 47 -0.96 18.79 15.06
C ARG A 47 -2.10 19.63 14.48
N ASN A 48 -2.89 19.06 13.58
CA ASN A 48 -4.02 19.76 12.97
C ASN A 48 -5.08 20.14 14.00
N ASP A 49 -5.37 19.25 14.95
CA ASP A 49 -6.32 19.50 16.04
C ASP A 49 -5.83 20.61 16.96
N PHE A 50 -4.54 20.63 17.31
CA PHE A 50 -3.92 21.72 18.07
C PHE A 50 -4.04 23.07 17.36
N VAL A 51 -3.71 23.12 16.06
CA VAL A 51 -3.82 24.35 15.27
C VAL A 51 -5.28 24.81 15.18
N ARG A 52 -6.21 23.87 14.94
CA ARG A 52 -7.63 24.17 14.86
C ARG A 52 -8.17 24.73 16.18
N GLU A 53 -7.78 24.15 17.30
CA GLU A 53 -8.18 24.63 18.62
C GLU A 53 -7.62 26.03 18.92
N ARG A 54 -6.35 26.28 18.57
CA ARG A 54 -5.74 27.61 18.64
C ARG A 54 -6.48 28.64 17.78
N LEU A 55 -6.85 28.28 16.56
CA LEU A 55 -7.59 29.15 15.65
C LEU A 55 -9.00 29.45 16.16
N LYS A 56 -9.72 28.46 16.70
CA LYS A 56 -11.03 28.67 17.35
C LYS A 56 -10.93 29.67 18.51
N ARG A 57 -9.98 29.46 19.41
CA ARG A 57 -9.73 30.37 20.54
C ARG A 57 -9.39 31.80 20.08
N ARG A 58 -8.68 31.95 18.96
CA ARG A 58 -8.32 33.26 18.39
C ARG A 58 -9.48 33.92 17.63
N SER A 59 -10.34 33.13 16.98
CA SER A 59 -11.43 33.63 16.13
C SER A 59 -12.63 34.16 16.92
N GLY A 60 -12.70 33.94 18.24
CA GLY A 60 -13.75 34.49 19.11
C GLY A 60 -15.19 34.05 18.77
N LYS A 61 -15.36 33.00 17.99
CA LYS A 61 -16.63 32.34 17.67
C LYS A 61 -16.58 30.87 18.10
#